data_AF-E3RKJ9-F1
#
_entry.id   AF-E3RKJ9-F1
#
_cell.length_a   1.000
_cell.length_b   1.000
_cell.length_c   1.000
_cell.angle_alpha   90.00
_cell.angle_beta   90.00
_cell.angle_gamma   90.00
#
_symmetry.space_group_name_H-M   'P 1'
#
loop_
_entity.id
_entity.type
_entity.pdbx_description
1 polymer ?
#
loop_
_entity_poly.entity_id
_entity_poly.type
_entity_poly.pdbx_seq_one_letter_code
_entity_poly.pdbx_strand_id
1 'polypeptide(L)' 'MVCCGRNNGTCVCAQEATCSCGKQPALQCTCDKAAVENKLPSSACACGKRAEDACNCSRSETGGSSNLETDFTTKK' A
#
# COMPACT_ATOMS: atom_id res chain seq x y z
N MET A 1 8.92 4.91 7.46
CA MET A 1 7.94 5.00 6.36
C MET A 1 8.48 4.26 5.15
N VAL A 2 8.30 2.94 5.11
CA VAL A 2 8.78 2.09 4.01
C VAL A 2 7.71 2.09 2.94
N CYS A 3 7.95 2.83 1.87
CA CYS A 3 7.09 2.79 0.70
C CYS A 3 7.34 1.51 -0.09
N CYS A 4 6.28 0.75 -0.40
CA CYS A 4 6.40 -0.43 -1.23
C CYS A 4 6.53 -0.05 -2.71
N GLY A 5 7.70 -0.32 -3.31
CA GLY A 5 7.97 0.08 -4.70
C GLY A 5 8.29 1.57 -4.82
N ARG A 6 9.37 2.04 -4.19
CA ARG A 6 9.97 3.33 -4.52
C ARG A 6 10.53 3.28 -5.94
N ASN A 7 10.02 4.14 -6.82
CA ASN A 7 10.63 4.40 -8.12
C ASN A 7 10.96 5.89 -8.19
N ASN A 8 12.22 6.25 -8.36
CA ASN A 8 12.66 7.65 -8.50
C ASN A 8 12.20 8.60 -7.36
N GLY A 9 12.04 8.08 -6.13
CA GLY A 9 11.57 8.86 -4.98
C GLY A 9 10.05 8.97 -4.83
N THR A 10 9.27 8.61 -5.84
CA THR A 10 7.81 8.50 -5.75
C THR A 10 7.38 7.12 -5.27
N CYS A 11 6.32 7.11 -4.48
CA CYS A 11 5.76 5.90 -3.92
C CYS A 11 4.72 5.32 -4.87
N VAL A 12 5.11 4.32 -5.68
CA VAL A 12 4.26 3.78 -6.76
C VAL A 12 2.95 3.24 -6.19
N CYS A 13 3.01 2.49 -5.09
CA CYS A 13 1.81 1.99 -4.42
C CYS A 13 0.87 3.10 -3.90
N ALA A 14 1.39 4.27 -3.53
CA ALA A 14 0.56 5.40 -3.12
C ALA A 14 -0.09 6.12 -4.30
N GLN A 15 0.49 5.98 -5.50
CA GLN A 15 0.00 6.55 -6.75
C GLN A 15 -1.08 5.68 -7.39
N GLU A 16 -0.95 4.35 -7.24
CA GLU A 16 -1.97 3.38 -7.68
C GLU A 16 -3.10 3.17 -6.65
N ALA A 17 -2.92 3.64 -5.41
CA ALA A 17 -3.93 3.54 -4.36
C ALA A 17 -5.19 4.35 -4.71
N THR A 18 -6.23 3.65 -5.13
CA THR A 18 -7.55 4.21 -5.41
C THR A 18 -8.52 3.88 -4.29
N CYS A 19 -9.58 4.66 -4.16
CA CYS A 19 -10.71 4.42 -3.26
C CYS A 19 -11.41 3.09 -3.58
N SER A 20 -12.13 2.47 -2.64
CA SER A 20 -12.78 1.17 -2.92
C SER A 20 -13.86 1.28 -4.00
N CYS A 21 -14.36 2.49 -4.24
CA CYS A 21 -15.27 2.78 -5.34
C CYS A 21 -14.59 2.99 -6.70
N GLY A 22 -13.25 3.01 -6.77
CA GLY A 22 -12.45 3.16 -8.00
C GLY A 22 -12.51 4.53 -8.68
N LYS A 23 -13.38 5.44 -8.22
CA LYS A 23 -13.63 6.73 -8.88
C LYS A 23 -12.64 7.83 -8.51
N GLN A 24 -12.00 7.71 -7.35
CA GLN A 24 -11.15 8.76 -6.79
C GLN A 24 -9.90 8.19 -6.11
N PRO A 25 -8.82 8.97 -5.99
CA PRO A 25 -7.62 8.54 -5.28
C PRO A 25 -7.91 8.31 -3.79
N ALA A 26 -7.12 7.43 -3.18
CA ALA A 26 -7.23 7.15 -1.75
C ALA A 26 -7.06 8.45 -0.91
N LEU A 27 -7.80 8.55 0.19
CA LEU A 27 -7.99 9.75 1.03
C LEU A 27 -8.83 10.89 0.42
N GLN A 28 -9.33 10.74 -0.80
CA GLN A 28 -10.25 11.71 -1.43
C GLN A 28 -11.49 11.00 -1.97
N CYS A 29 -11.97 9.96 -1.30
CA CYS A 29 -13.19 9.26 -1.61
C CYS A 29 -14.43 10.15 -1.44
N THR A 30 -15.45 9.94 -2.28
CA THR A 30 -16.78 10.56 -2.17
C THR A 30 -17.92 9.52 -2.10
N CYS A 31 -17.60 8.24 -1.94
CA CYS A 31 -18.58 7.16 -1.78
C CYS A 31 -18.99 6.97 -0.31
N ASP A 32 -19.92 6.05 -0.03
CA ASP A 32 -20.37 5.73 1.33
C ASP A 32 -19.25 5.28 2.28
N LYS A 33 -18.16 4.71 1.72
CA LYS A 33 -16.98 4.31 2.49
C LYS A 33 -16.01 5.45 2.75
N ALA A 34 -16.23 6.63 2.17
CA ALA A 34 -15.37 7.81 2.33
C ALA A 34 -15.16 8.21 3.79
N ALA A 35 -16.18 8.08 4.64
CA ALA A 35 -16.07 8.39 6.06
C ALA A 35 -15.02 7.54 6.80
N VAL A 36 -14.70 6.36 6.26
CA VAL A 36 -13.70 5.42 6.79
C VAL A 36 -12.40 5.51 5.99
N GLU A 37 -12.48 5.52 4.66
CA GLU A 37 -11.31 5.52 3.76
C GLU A 37 -10.60 6.89 3.65
N ASN A 38 -11.28 7.99 3.98
CA ASN A 38 -10.64 9.32 4.07
C ASN A 38 -10.00 9.60 5.42
N LYS A 39 -10.09 8.69 6.38
CA LYS A 39 -9.38 8.82 7.64
C LYS A 39 -8.00 8.21 7.51
N LEU A 40 -6.99 8.95 7.96
CA LEU A 40 -5.63 8.42 8.03
C LEU A 40 -5.58 7.36 9.15
N PRO A 41 -5.34 6.08 8.83
CA PRO A 41 -5.26 5.05 9.84
C PRO A 41 -3.97 5.20 10.65
N SER A 42 -4.00 4.82 11.92
CA SER A 42 -2.82 4.81 12.80
C SER A 42 -1.75 3.84 12.27
N SER A 43 -2.20 2.70 11.74
CA SER A 43 -1.38 1.72 11.05
C SER A 43 -1.78 1.69 9.59
N ALA A 44 -1.02 2.40 8.77
CA ALA A 44 -1.23 2.41 7.34
C ALA A 44 -0.44 1.29 6.66
N CYS A 45 -0.94 0.82 5.51
CA CYS A 45 -0.18 0.04 4.55
C CYS A 45 1.20 0.67 4.28
N ALA A 46 2.10 -0.11 3.69
CA ALA A 46 3.36 0.43 3.15
C ALA A 46 3.15 1.63 2.20
N CYS A 47 1.97 1.74 1.59
CA CYS A 47 1.56 2.89 0.77
C CYS A 47 1.16 4.16 1.55
N GLY A 48 0.88 4.08 2.85
CA GLY A 48 0.41 5.20 3.67
C GLY A 48 -1.01 5.69 3.36
N LYS A 49 -1.70 5.05 2.41
CA LYS A 49 -2.97 5.52 1.84
C LYS A 49 -4.21 4.78 2.34
N ARG A 50 -4.01 3.59 2.92
CA ARG A 50 -5.06 2.68 3.42
C ARG A 50 -4.59 2.04 4.72
N ALA A 51 -5.51 1.43 5.46
CA ALA A 51 -5.15 0.67 6.65
C ALA A 51 -4.25 -0.53 6.28
N GLU A 52 -3.42 -0.98 7.23
CA GLU A 52 -2.56 -2.15 7.06
C GLU A 52 -3.32 -3.39 6.58
N ASP A 53 -4.51 -3.63 7.14
CA ASP A 53 -5.39 -4.77 6.84
C ASP A 53 -6.17 -4.62 5.52
N ALA A 54 -6.18 -3.42 4.94
CA ALA A 54 -6.96 -3.09 3.76
C ALA A 54 -6.10 -2.64 2.57
N CYS A 55 -4.82 -3.03 2.49
CA CYS A 55 -4.02 -2.66 1.33
C CYS A 55 -4.47 -3.43 0.08
N ASN A 56 -5.05 -2.68 -0.85
CA ASN A 56 -5.36 -3.17 -2.20
C ASN A 56 -4.22 -2.92 -3.19
N CYS A 57 -3.04 -2.56 -2.71
CA CYS A 57 -1.90 -2.26 -3.54
C CYS A 57 -1.32 -3.58 -4.11
N SER A 58 -1.05 -3.68 -5.42
CA SER A 58 -0.49 -4.91 -6.01
C SER A 58 0.88 -5.33 -5.45
N ARG A 59 1.47 -4.47 -4.61
CA ARG A 59 2.74 -4.66 -3.91
C ARG A 59 2.56 -4.83 -2.39
N SER A 60 1.33 -4.91 -1.86
CA SER A 60 1.04 -5.19 -0.44
C SER A 60 1.87 -6.35 0.10
N GLU A 61 2.04 -7.37 -0.74
CA GLU A 61 2.74 -8.62 -0.46
C GLU A 61 4.27 -8.46 -0.35
N THR A 62 4.85 -7.34 -0.78
CA THR A 62 6.31 -7.15 -0.84
C THR A 62 6.87 -6.41 0.39
N GLY A 63 6.08 -6.24 1.44
CA GLY A 63 6.44 -5.53 2.67
C GLY A 63 6.73 -6.41 3.88
N GLY A 64 6.58 -7.72 3.78
CA GLY A 64 6.91 -8.66 4.86
C GLY A 64 7.45 -9.92 4.23
N SER A 65 8.62 -10.34 4.70
CA SER A 65 9.29 -11.59 4.36
C SER A 65 8.29 -12.66 3.93
N SER A 66 8.18 -12.86 2.63
CA SER A 66 7.51 -14.03 2.11
C SER A 66 8.26 -15.19 2.74
N ASN A 67 7.59 -16.03 3.52
CA ASN A 67 8.21 -17.25 4.09
C ASN A 67 8.69 -18.25 2.99
N LEU A 68 8.63 -17.83 1.72
CA LEU A 68 9.04 -18.50 0.49
C LEU A 68 10.16 -17.72 -0.26
N GLU A 69 10.89 -16.79 0.36
CA GLU A 69 12.10 -16.25 -0.24
C GLU A 69 13.33 -17.08 0.15
N THR A 70 13.63 -18.10 -0.66
CA THR A 70 14.92 -18.80 -0.58
C THR A 70 15.99 -17.89 -1.20
N ASP A 71 16.72 -17.13 -0.38
CA ASP A 71 17.87 -16.35 -0.82
C ASP A 71 19.05 -17.28 -1.17
N PHE A 72 19.34 -17.42 -2.47
CA PHE A 72 20.48 -18.20 -2.97
C PHE A 72 21.79 -17.39 -3.00
N THR A 73 21.85 -16.22 -2.33
CA THR A 73 23.02 -15.33 -2.31
C THR A 73 24.01 -15.67 -1.19
N THR A 74 23.90 -16.88 -0.61
CA THR A 74 24.98 -17.45 0.20
C THR A 74 26.13 -17.86 -0.72
N LYS A 75 27.02 -16.88 -0.93
CA LYS A 75 28.38 -17.00 -1.48
C LYS A 75 28.99 -18.39 -1.24
N LYS A 76 29.49 -19.00 -2.32
CA LYS A 76 30.74 -19.78 -2.26
C LYS A 76 31.87 -18.91 -2.76
#